data_AF-A0A348NM17-F1
#
_entry.id   AF-A0A348NM17-F1
#
_cell.length_a   1.000
_cell.length_b   1.000
_cell.length_c   1.000
_cell.angle_alpha   90.00
_cell.angle_beta   90.00
_cell.angle_gamma   90.00
#
_symmetry.space_group_name_H-M   'P 1'
#
loop_
_entity.id
_entity.type
_entity.pdbx_description
1 polymer ?
#
loop_
_entity_poly.entity_id
_entity_poly.type
_entity_poly.pdbx_seq_one_letter_code
_entity_poly.pdbx_strand_id
1 'polypeptide(L)'
;MKKIKALIYAALGIMMSLSAFRQENHLMTAGIAFFTICAIAVTLNSIGRLQISWDEIGVTLRKTPKPPILLQWSDMQKLKVDHLGYYIQTRQTNFRISKDKMPKELLKKVRASIRENKRISI
;
A
#
# COMPACT_ATOMS: atom_id res chain seq x y z
N MET A 1 3.88 -3.43 14.31
CA MET A 1 5.11 -4.15 13.90
C MET A 1 6.15 -3.29 13.19
N LYS A 2 5.86 -2.55 12.09
CA LYS A 2 6.87 -1.72 11.39
C LYS A 2 7.54 -0.66 12.27
N LYS A 3 6.74 0.08 13.07
CA LYS A 3 7.26 1.07 14.04
C LYS A 3 8.19 0.44 15.08
N ILE A 4 7.86 -0.78 15.54
CA ILE A 4 8.66 -1.54 16.51
C ILE A 4 9.99 -1.98 15.87
N LYS A 5 9.97 -2.49 14.63
CA LYS A 5 11.20 -2.84 13.90
C LYS A 5 12.09 -1.62 13.64
N ALA A 6 11.51 -0.49 13.26
CA ALA A 6 12.25 0.77 13.10
C ALA A 6 12.87 1.24 14.44
N LEU A 7 12.17 1.07 15.56
CA LEU A 7 12.70 1.34 16.90
C LEU A 7 13.89 0.43 17.25
N ILE A 8 13.83 -0.86 16.89
CA ILE A 8 14.94 -1.80 17.09
C ILE A 8 16.17 -1.36 16.27
N TYR A 9 15.99 -1.00 15.00
CA TYR A 9 17.10 -0.49 14.18
C TYR A 9 17.66 0.82 14.71
N ALA A 10 16.82 1.73 15.20
CA ALA A 10 17.27 2.97 15.83
C ALA A 10 18.09 2.70 17.11
N ALA A 11 17.62 1.81 17.99
CA ALA A 11 18.35 1.46 19.21
C ALA A 11 19.70 0.81 18.89
N LEU A 12 19.74 -0.14 17.96
CA LEU A 12 20.97 -0.83 17.55
C LEU A 12 21.99 0.15 16.93
N GLY A 13 21.52 1.04 16.05
CA GLY A 13 22.35 2.06 15.43
C GLY A 13 22.90 3.09 16.41
N ILE A 14 22.11 3.50 17.41
CA ILE A 14 22.56 4.38 18.48
C ILE A 14 23.64 3.70 19.32
N MET A 15 23.44 2.44 19.73
CA MET A 15 24.43 1.69 20.52
C MET A 15 25.76 1.53 19.77
N MET A 16 25.70 1.16 18.49
CA MET A 16 26.89 0.99 17.65
C MET A 16 27.60 2.33 17.37
N SER A 17 26.84 3.39 17.11
CA SER A 17 27.39 4.74 16.88
C SER A 17 28.07 5.28 18.14
N LEU A 18 27.46 5.10 19.32
CA LEU A 18 28.05 5.51 20.60
C LEU A 18 29.35 4.75 20.90
N SER A 19 29.42 3.46 20.55
CA SER A 19 30.61 2.64 20.71
C SER A 19 31.75 3.08 19.77
N ALA A 20 31.43 3.37 18.51
CA ALA A 20 32.42 3.83 17.54
C ALA A 20 32.93 5.25 17.87
N PHE A 21 32.06 6.10 18.41
CA PHE A 21 32.43 7.43 18.90
C PHE A 21 33.39 7.36 20.09
N ARG A 22 33.16 6.43 21.04
CA ARG A 22 34.09 6.17 22.15
C ARG A 22 35.45 5.64 21.71
N GLN A 23 35.54 5.05 20.53
CA GLN A 23 36.79 4.56 19.93
C GLN A 23 37.47 5.62 19.05
N GLU A 24 37.01 6.89 19.08
CA GLU A 24 37.48 8.01 18.26
C GLU A 24 37.45 7.75 16.74
N ASN A 25 36.71 6.72 16.30
CA ASN A 25 36.60 6.37 14.90
C ASN A 25 35.42 7.10 14.26
N HIS A 26 35.69 8.34 13.85
CA HIS A 26 34.69 9.24 13.27
C HIS A 26 34.12 8.73 11.93
N LEU A 27 34.94 8.08 11.08
CA LEU A 27 34.49 7.48 9.82
C LEU A 27 33.49 6.34 10.06
N MET A 28 33.78 5.47 11.01
CA MET A 28 32.91 4.35 11.36
C MET A 28 31.59 4.82 11.97
N THR A 29 31.65 5.85 12.83
CA THR A 29 30.46 6.49 13.41
C THR A 29 29.54 7.06 12.32
N ALA A 30 30.10 7.79 11.35
CA ALA A 30 29.34 8.34 10.22
C ALA A 30 28.71 7.24 9.35
N GLY A 31 29.45 6.15 9.07
CA GLY A 31 28.94 5.00 8.32
C GLY A 31 27.77 4.31 9.02
N ILE A 32 27.88 4.06 10.33
CA ILE A 32 26.81 3.45 11.13
C ILE A 32 25.56 4.33 11.16
N ALA A 33 25.74 5.64 11.35
CA ALA A 33 24.63 6.59 11.36
C ALA A 33 23.88 6.60 10.01
N PHE A 34 24.62 6.68 8.90
CA PHE A 34 24.04 6.64 7.55
C PHE A 34 23.28 5.34 7.29
N PHE A 35 23.89 4.19 7.60
CA PHE A 35 23.26 2.89 7.38
C PHE A 35 21.99 2.71 8.23
N THR A 36 22.03 3.17 9.48
CA THR A 36 20.88 3.14 10.39
C THR A 36 19.71 3.96 9.85
N ILE A 37 19.97 5.18 9.37
CA ILE A 37 18.95 6.05 8.77
C ILE A 37 18.34 5.37 7.53
N CYS A 38 19.17 4.80 6.65
CA CYS A 38 18.72 4.05 5.47
C CYS A 38 17.84 2.84 5.84
N ALA A 39 18.25 2.05 6.84
CA ALA A 39 17.49 0.89 7.32
C ALA A 39 16.13 1.30 7.90
N ILE A 40 16.08 2.40 8.67
CA ILE A 40 14.83 2.98 9.18
C ILE A 40 13.95 3.44 8.02
N ALA A 41 14.51 4.18 7.05
CA ALA A 41 13.78 4.68 5.89
C ALA A 41 13.15 3.53 5.09
N VAL A 42 13.90 2.47 4.80
CA VAL A 42 13.38 1.28 4.10
C VAL A 42 12.31 0.56 4.92
N THR A 43 12.52 0.41 6.22
CA THR A 43 11.58 -0.30 7.12
C THR A 43 10.25 0.45 7.28
N LEU A 44 10.31 1.78 7.35
CA LEU A 44 9.14 2.65 7.47
C LEU A 44 8.44 2.86 6.12
N ASN A 45 9.17 2.82 5.01
CA ASN A 45 8.58 2.97 3.70
C ASN A 45 7.45 1.93 3.51
N SER A 46 6.29 2.40 3.09
CA SER A 46 5.09 1.57 2.92
C SER A 46 5.12 0.83 1.58
N ILE A 47 6.26 0.23 1.24
CA ILE A 47 6.47 -0.57 0.04
C ILE A 47 5.44 -1.70 0.03
N GLY A 48 4.72 -1.83 -1.08
CA GLY A 48 3.75 -2.89 -1.31
C GLY A 48 2.34 -2.69 -0.73
N ARG A 49 2.01 -1.54 -0.11
CA ARG A 49 0.62 -1.26 0.27
C ARG A 49 -0.21 -0.88 -0.96
N LEU A 50 -1.30 -1.60 -1.18
CA LEU A 50 -2.30 -1.23 -2.18
C LEU A 50 -3.09 -0.03 -1.64
N GLN A 51 -2.87 1.13 -2.24
CA GLN A 51 -3.70 2.32 -2.07
C GLN A 51 -4.79 2.27 -3.14
N ILE A 52 -6.02 2.51 -2.71
CA ILE A 52 -7.19 2.50 -3.58
C ILE A 52 -7.81 3.89 -3.46
N SER A 53 -7.80 4.64 -4.55
CA SER A 53 -8.55 5.89 -4.69
C SER A 53 -9.60 5.73 -5.77
N TRP A 54 -10.69 6.48 -5.69
CA TRP A 54 -11.75 6.43 -6.68
C TRP A 54 -12.23 7.85 -6.99
N ASP A 55 -12.61 8.07 -8.24
CA ASP A 55 -13.07 9.35 -8.75
C ASP A 55 -14.28 9.15 -9.67
N GLU A 56 -14.56 10.15 -10.50
CA GLU A 56 -15.62 10.10 -11.50
C GLU A 56 -15.35 9.08 -12.62
N ILE A 57 -14.08 8.89 -12.98
CA ILE A 57 -13.62 8.09 -14.12
C ILE A 57 -13.51 6.61 -13.75
N GLY A 58 -13.04 6.30 -12.53
CA GLY A 58 -12.80 4.92 -12.13
C GLY A 58 -12.23 4.73 -10.73
N VAL A 59 -11.59 3.58 -10.56
CA VAL A 59 -10.83 3.19 -9.37
C VAL A 59 -9.35 3.11 -9.73
N THR A 60 -8.52 3.88 -9.05
CA THR A 60 -7.07 3.86 -9.22
C THR A 60 -6.44 2.99 -8.14
N LEU A 61 -5.74 1.95 -8.59
CA LEU A 61 -4.98 1.03 -7.75
C LEU A 61 -3.51 1.40 -7.80
N ARG A 62 -2.95 1.87 -6.69
CA ARG A 62 -1.52 2.20 -6.58
C ARG A 62 -0.84 1.22 -5.63
N LYS A 63 0.23 0.57 -6.09
CA LYS A 63 1.05 -0.32 -5.26
C LYS A 63 2.52 -0.06 -5.55
N THR A 64 3.20 0.69 -4.68
CA THR A 64 4.63 0.97 -4.86
C THR A 64 5.46 -0.32 -4.84
N PRO A 65 6.43 -0.50 -5.75
CA PRO A 65 6.91 0.46 -6.77
C PRO A 65 6.19 0.38 -8.14
N LYS A 66 5.15 -0.45 -8.30
CA LYS A 66 4.45 -0.61 -9.56
C LYS A 66 3.70 0.67 -9.96
N PRO A 67 3.57 0.96 -11.27
CA PRO A 67 2.77 2.08 -11.75
C PRO A 67 1.30 1.92 -11.31
N PRO A 68 0.60 3.03 -11.04
CA PRO A 68 -0.81 2.99 -10.72
C PRO A 68 -1.62 2.49 -11.92
N ILE A 69 -2.63 1.66 -11.65
CA ILE A 69 -3.55 1.13 -12.66
C ILE A 69 -4.89 1.82 -12.46
N LEU A 70 -5.38 2.49 -13.51
CA LEU A 70 -6.71 3.06 -13.55
C LEU A 70 -7.70 2.03 -14.10
N LEU A 71 -8.71 1.69 -13.31
CA LEU A 71 -9.79 0.79 -13.69
C LEU A 71 -11.06 1.60 -13.91
N GLN A 72 -11.51 1.72 -15.15
CA GLN A 72 -12.71 2.49 -15.48
C GLN A 72 -13.98 1.80 -14.95
N TRP A 73 -15.02 2.59 -14.68
CA TRP A 73 -16.32 2.05 -14.26
C TRP A 73 -16.94 1.12 -15.31
N SER A 74 -16.70 1.40 -16.59
CA SER A 74 -17.12 0.60 -17.75
C SER A 74 -16.48 -0.80 -17.80
N ASP A 75 -15.31 -0.95 -17.19
CA ASP A 75 -14.59 -2.23 -17.16
C ASP A 75 -15.02 -3.13 -16.00
N MET A 76 -15.89 -2.65 -15.11
CA MET A 76 -16.38 -3.39 -13.94
C MET A 76 -17.34 -4.49 -14.39
N GLN A 77 -17.04 -5.75 -14.04
CA GLN A 77 -17.83 -6.90 -14.48
C GLN A 77 -18.61 -7.56 -13.35
N LYS A 78 -17.95 -7.84 -12.23
CA LYS A 78 -18.55 -8.65 -11.16
C LYS A 78 -18.04 -8.23 -9.79
N LEU A 79 -18.95 -8.28 -8.83
CA LEU A 79 -18.66 -8.09 -7.42
C LEU A 79 -19.01 -9.39 -6.68
N LYS A 80 -18.03 -10.02 -6.04
CA LYS A 80 -18.22 -11.13 -5.12
C LYS A 80 -17.94 -10.65 -3.70
N VAL A 81 -18.80 -11.02 -2.76
CA VAL A 81 -18.62 -10.69 -1.35
C VAL A 81 -18.25 -11.96 -0.60
N ASP A 82 -17.26 -11.86 0.29
CA ASP A 82 -16.82 -12.93 1.16
C ASP A 82 -16.71 -12.42 2.61
N HIS A 83 -16.51 -13.32 3.57
CA HIS A 83 -16.29 -13.01 5.00
C HIS A 83 -15.13 -12.02 5.21
N LEU A 84 -14.15 -12.04 4.29
CA LEU A 84 -12.92 -11.29 4.32
C LEU A 84 -12.96 -9.95 3.54
N GLY A 85 -13.99 -9.70 2.72
CA GLY A 85 -14.11 -8.47 1.95
C GLY A 85 -14.83 -8.59 0.62
N TYR A 86 -14.69 -7.53 -0.17
CA TYR A 86 -15.28 -7.37 -1.49
C TYR A 86 -14.24 -7.65 -2.56
N TYR A 87 -14.51 -8.64 -3.41
CA TYR A 87 -13.71 -9.01 -4.57
C TYR A 87 -14.36 -8.43 -5.82
N ILE A 88 -13.63 -7.54 -6.49
CA ILE A 88 -14.11 -6.84 -7.68
C ILE A 88 -13.32 -7.38 -8.88
N GLN A 89 -14.05 -7.91 -9.85
CA GLN A 89 -13.51 -8.36 -11.12
C GLN A 89 -13.74 -7.28 -12.17
N THR A 90 -12.66 -6.90 -12.85
CA THR A 90 -12.70 -6.01 -14.01
C THR A 90 -12.13 -6.74 -15.23
N ARG A 91 -12.32 -6.16 -16.42
CA ARG A 91 -11.74 -6.70 -17.67
C ARG A 91 -10.22 -6.84 -17.60
N GLN A 92 -9.55 -5.90 -16.95
CA GLN A 92 -8.09 -5.85 -16.93
C GLN A 92 -7.49 -6.59 -15.73
N THR A 93 -8.04 -6.36 -14.53
CA THR A 93 -7.45 -6.89 -13.29
C THR A 93 -8.51 -7.18 -12.22
N ASN A 94 -8.14 -8.01 -11.25
CA ASN A 94 -8.98 -8.29 -10.09
C ASN A 94 -8.37 -7.63 -8.86
N PHE A 95 -9.20 -7.02 -8.02
CA PHE A 95 -8.74 -6.42 -6.76
C PHE A 95 -9.72 -6.69 -5.62
N ARG A 96 -9.18 -6.59 -4.40
CA ARG A 96 -9.92 -6.84 -3.17
C ARG A 96 -9.89 -5.63 -2.27
N ILE A 97 -11.03 -5.29 -1.70
CA ILE A 97 -11.17 -4.32 -0.62
C ILE A 97 -11.67 -5.03 0.63
N SER A 98 -10.97 -4.88 1.76
CA SER A 98 -11.41 -5.45 3.04
C SER A 98 -12.73 -4.84 3.48
N LYS A 99 -13.58 -5.62 4.16
CA LYS A 99 -14.93 -5.20 4.55
C LYS A 99 -14.92 -3.96 5.45
N ASP A 100 -13.97 -3.93 6.38
CA ASP A 100 -13.62 -2.87 7.32
C ASP A 100 -13.12 -1.58 6.66
N LYS A 101 -12.63 -1.65 5.42
CA LYS A 101 -12.08 -0.50 4.69
C LYS A 101 -12.95 -0.06 3.51
N MET A 102 -14.09 -0.72 3.28
CA MET A 102 -14.94 -0.45 2.14
C MET A 102 -15.84 0.77 2.41
N PRO A 103 -15.69 1.88 1.66
CA PRO A 103 -16.60 3.01 1.73
C PRO A 103 -17.98 2.63 1.17
N LYS A 104 -19.05 3.07 1.83
CA LYS A 104 -20.44 2.80 1.39
C LYS A 104 -20.74 3.41 0.02
N GLU A 105 -20.22 4.61 -0.24
CA GLU A 105 -20.38 5.31 -1.52
C GLU A 105 -19.71 4.56 -2.68
N LEU A 106 -18.46 4.12 -2.47
CA LEU A 106 -17.74 3.30 -3.44
C LEU A 106 -18.50 2.01 -3.76
N LEU A 107 -19.00 1.32 -2.73
CA LEU A 107 -19.79 0.11 -2.93
C LEU A 107 -21.06 0.36 -3.75
N LYS A 108 -21.76 1.47 -3.50
CA LYS A 108 -22.95 1.86 -4.27
C LYS A 108 -22.59 2.12 -5.73
N LYS A 109 -21.50 2.84 -5.98
CA LYS A 109 -21.01 3.17 -7.33
C LYS A 109 -20.58 1.94 -8.12
N VAL A 110 -19.80 1.03 -7.51
CA VAL A 110 -19.41 -0.26 -8.12
C VAL A 110 -20.63 -1.11 -8.49
N ARG A 111 -21.64 -1.18 -7.61
CA ARG A 111 -22.87 -1.94 -7.89
C ARG A 111 -23.68 -1.33 -9.03
N ALA A 112 -23.75 0.01 -9.08
CA ALA A 112 -24.43 0.72 -10.15
C ALA A 112 -23.75 0.46 -11.49
N SER A 113 -22.42 0.62 -11.57
CA SER A 113 -21.67 0.42 -12.80
C SER A 113 -21.76 -1.02 -13.33
N ILE A 114 -21.66 -2.03 -12.45
CA ILE A 114 -21.83 -3.44 -12.86
C ILE A 114 -23.22 -3.71 -13.42
N ARG A 115 -24.27 -3.11 -12.82
CA ARG A 115 -25.65 -3.28 -13.28
C ARG A 115 -25.86 -2.64 -14.66
N GLU A 116 -25.27 -1.47 -14.88
CA GLU A 116 -25.33 -0.74 -16.14
C GLU A 116 -24.57 -1.49 -17.25
N ASN A 117 -23.36 -1.94 -16.97
CA ASN A 117 -22.55 -2.71 -17.93
C ASN A 117 -23.23 -4.02 -18.34
N LYS A 118 -23.96 -4.68 -17.42
CA LYS A 118 -24.75 -5.87 -17.73
C LYS A 118 -25.96 -5.58 -18.63
N ARG A 119 -26.54 -4.37 -18.56
CA ARG A 119 -27.62 -3.97 -19.48
C ARG A 119 -27.12 -3.69 -20.89
N ILE A 120 -25.89 -3.19 -21.02
CA ILE A 120 -25.28 -2.85 -22.31
C ILE A 120 -24.77 -4.11 -23.04
N SER A 121 -24.54 -5.22 -22.33
CA SER A 121 -24.08 -6.48 -22.91
C SER A 121 -25.21 -7.43 -23.36
N ILE A 122 -26.46 -6.96 -23.43
CA ILE A 122 -27.64 -7.68 -23.92
C ILE A 122 -28.14 -6.93 -25.14
#